data_AF-A0A348TQ08-F1
#
_entry.id   AF-A0A348TQ08-F1
#
_cell.length_a   1.000
_cell.length_b   1.000
_cell.length_c   1.000
_cell.angle_alpha   90.00
_cell.angle_beta   90.00
_cell.angle_gamma   90.00
#
_symmetry.space_group_name_H-M   'P 1'
#
loop_
_entity.id
_entity.type
_entity.pdbx_description
1 polymer ?
#
loop_
_entity_poly.entity_id
_entity_poly.type
_entity_poly.pdbx_seq_one_letter_code
_entity_poly.pdbx_strand_id
1 'polypeptide(L)'
;MKSKLFFVCFTVLTRFLFAQTDTTQKVLVVPAKEDKLLKINLNEDGSHWFQMTFLNQTWARFNESNPGTLIQGEEVPHTFDVGLRRTRIQLYGQITDRTFVYFQWGSNNVNSQALLAGTTNRKIQAFIHDAVCEYHVFKGKNWLKLGAGLTIANGLSRFSQPSIGTITTLDVPVFLQATVDQTDEFSRKMSIYARGQVGKWDYRFSLSDPYPIANSGSMPVLKANQATFAGYGHHKQYQSYIMYQFFEKEGHTTPYMTGSYLGKKKVLNIGGGIIYQPKATWYQDSVVVKVNKDANGVPIPTASTKYDDMLLMGLEVYFESPLNKEKGTALSLFGGFYSTNYGKNYLRMNGIMNPAGTSSLTTGLNANASANGAGNAYPMFGTGNRAYFQLAYLFKKDLLGEKGTLQPFASLDIANYDALNDHMQVLDAGCNWLIAG
;
A
#
# COMPACT_ATOMS: atom_id res chain seq x y z
N MET A 1 -37.76 -25.62 -3.04
CA MET A 1 -38.48 -24.33 -3.06
C MET A 1 -37.50 -23.27 -3.55
N LYS A 2 -37.68 -22.74 -4.77
CA LYS A 2 -36.77 -21.72 -5.35
C LYS A 2 -37.19 -20.35 -4.81
N SER A 3 -36.44 -19.77 -3.88
CA SER A 3 -36.65 -18.36 -3.48
C SER A 3 -35.89 -17.44 -4.44
N LYS A 4 -36.62 -16.55 -5.10
CA LYS A 4 -36.05 -15.44 -5.87
C LYS A 4 -35.93 -14.25 -4.92
N LEU A 5 -34.71 -13.81 -4.64
CA LEU A 5 -34.45 -12.61 -3.86
C LEU A 5 -34.52 -11.40 -4.81
N PHE A 6 -35.50 -10.52 -4.58
CA PHE A 6 -35.62 -9.23 -5.25
C PHE A 6 -34.77 -8.20 -4.51
N PHE A 7 -33.79 -7.60 -5.19
CA PHE A 7 -33.11 -6.40 -4.71
C PHE A 7 -33.92 -5.17 -5.16
N VAL A 8 -34.50 -4.45 -4.21
CA VAL A 8 -35.08 -3.13 -4.44
C VAL A 8 -34.06 -2.10 -3.96
N CYS A 9 -33.44 -1.39 -4.90
CA CYS A 9 -32.52 -0.29 -4.61
C CYS A 9 -33.34 0.98 -4.35
N PHE A 10 -33.38 1.45 -3.11
CA PHE A 10 -33.94 2.76 -2.77
C PHE A 10 -32.87 3.84 -2.94
N THR A 11 -32.97 4.61 -4.02
CA THR A 11 -32.14 5.80 -4.24
C THR A 11 -32.90 7.00 -3.67
N VAL A 12 -32.52 7.47 -2.47
CA VAL A 12 -33.07 8.72 -1.92
C VAL A 12 -32.23 9.88 -2.46
N LEU A 13 -32.74 10.53 -3.50
CA LEU A 13 -32.25 11.81 -4.01
C LEU A 13 -32.91 12.95 -3.22
N THR A 14 -32.27 13.45 -2.18
CA THR A 14 -32.68 14.72 -1.56
C THR A 14 -32.06 15.88 -2.34
N ARG A 15 -32.92 16.58 -3.09
CA ARG A 15 -32.61 17.87 -3.72
C ARG A 15 -32.66 18.98 -2.66
N PHE A 16 -31.55 19.63 -2.39
CA PHE A 16 -31.58 21.02 -1.92
C PHE A 16 -31.15 21.92 -3.07
N LEU A 17 -32.15 22.57 -3.67
CA LEU A 17 -31.99 23.69 -4.59
C LEU A 17 -31.89 24.96 -3.74
N PHE A 18 -30.71 25.59 -3.72
CA PHE A 18 -30.63 27.03 -3.48
C PHE A 18 -30.37 27.70 -4.83
N ALA A 19 -31.42 28.33 -5.35
CA ALA A 19 -31.32 29.24 -6.48
C ALA A 19 -30.76 30.58 -5.96
N GLN A 20 -29.56 30.93 -6.39
CA GLN A 20 -29.12 32.32 -6.43
C GLN A 20 -28.95 32.67 -7.91
N THR A 21 -29.89 33.47 -8.42
CA THR A 21 -29.77 34.14 -9.71
C THR A 21 -28.77 35.27 -9.56
N ASP A 22 -27.60 35.13 -10.17
CA ASP A 22 -26.66 36.24 -10.33
C ASP A 22 -26.62 36.63 -11.82
N THR A 23 -27.33 37.70 -12.14
CA THR A 23 -27.32 38.38 -13.44
C THR A 23 -26.05 39.21 -13.54
N THR A 24 -24.96 38.59 -13.98
CA THR A 24 -23.84 39.29 -14.61
C THR A 24 -23.31 38.45 -15.77
N GLN A 25 -23.16 39.07 -16.96
CA GLN A 25 -22.48 38.45 -18.10
C GLN A 25 -21.07 38.06 -17.68
N LYS A 26 -20.87 36.78 -17.32
CA LYS A 26 -19.52 36.21 -17.22
C LYS A 26 -19.01 36.07 -18.64
N VAL A 27 -18.24 37.05 -19.07
CA VAL A 27 -17.21 36.83 -20.09
C VAL A 27 -16.44 35.60 -19.62
N LEU A 28 -16.55 34.52 -20.39
CA LEU A 28 -15.79 33.29 -20.18
C LEU A 28 -14.31 33.64 -20.37
N VAL A 29 -13.68 34.16 -19.31
CA VAL A 29 -12.24 34.11 -19.18
C VAL A 29 -11.92 32.64 -19.01
N VAL A 30 -11.58 31.97 -20.11
CA VAL A 30 -10.91 30.66 -20.06
C VAL A 30 -9.67 30.90 -19.19
N PRO A 31 -9.59 30.30 -17.99
CA PRO A 31 -8.40 30.46 -17.16
C PRO A 31 -7.20 30.05 -18.00
N ALA A 32 -6.16 30.89 -18.02
CA ALA A 32 -4.91 30.53 -18.66
C ALA A 32 -4.49 29.15 -18.12
N LYS A 33 -4.14 28.23 -19.01
CA LYS A 33 -3.66 26.91 -18.64
C LYS A 33 -2.38 27.09 -17.82
N GLU A 34 -2.50 27.07 -16.50
CA GLU A 34 -1.36 27.15 -15.59
C GLU A 34 -0.60 25.82 -15.63
N ASP A 35 0.13 25.60 -16.73
CA ASP A 35 0.91 24.39 -17.01
C ASP A 35 2.26 24.37 -16.26
N LYS A 36 2.57 25.41 -15.47
CA LYS A 36 3.85 25.51 -14.77
C LYS A 36 3.82 24.63 -13.51
N LEU A 37 4.35 23.42 -13.66
CA LEU A 37 4.79 22.60 -12.53
C LEU A 37 5.73 23.44 -11.63
N LEU A 38 5.72 23.15 -10.32
CA LEU A 38 6.72 23.68 -9.37
C LEU A 38 8.09 23.03 -9.64
N LYS A 39 8.68 23.40 -10.78
CA LYS A 39 9.90 22.85 -11.34
C LYS A 39 10.87 23.99 -11.63
N ILE A 40 12.10 23.84 -11.16
CA ILE A 40 13.22 24.74 -11.38
C ILE A 40 14.20 24.01 -12.28
N ASN A 41 14.51 24.57 -13.44
CA ASN A 41 15.62 24.07 -14.27
C ASN A 41 16.93 24.58 -13.67
N LEU A 42 17.92 23.69 -13.57
CA LEU A 42 19.24 23.97 -13.02
C LEU A 42 20.25 24.30 -14.13
N ASN A 43 19.85 24.13 -15.38
CA ASN A 43 20.62 24.49 -16.57
C ASN A 43 19.68 24.98 -17.70
N GLU A 44 20.27 25.59 -18.73
CA GLU A 44 19.54 26.25 -19.83
C GLU A 44 18.71 25.26 -20.67
N ASP A 45 19.23 24.04 -20.90
CA ASP A 45 18.54 23.03 -21.72
C ASP A 45 17.45 22.24 -20.96
N GLY A 46 17.33 22.45 -19.64
CA GLY A 46 16.35 21.79 -18.77
C GLY A 46 16.60 20.31 -18.49
N SER A 47 17.77 19.77 -18.88
CA SER A 47 18.15 18.39 -18.58
C SER A 47 18.49 18.18 -17.11
N HIS A 48 18.91 19.24 -16.40
CA HIS A 48 19.05 19.25 -14.95
C HIS A 48 17.92 20.07 -14.35
N TRP A 49 17.25 19.50 -13.36
CA TRP A 49 16.04 20.10 -12.81
C TRP A 49 15.74 19.58 -11.42
N PHE A 50 14.96 20.36 -10.69
CA PHE A 50 14.40 20.03 -9.39
C PHE A 50 12.91 20.34 -9.38
N GLN A 51 12.08 19.45 -8.81
CA GLN A 51 10.64 19.58 -8.78
C GLN A 51 10.09 19.30 -7.38
N MET A 52 9.06 20.05 -7.02
CA MET A 52 8.25 19.84 -5.82
C MET A 52 6.84 19.42 -6.19
N THR A 53 6.25 18.47 -5.47
CA THR A 53 4.85 18.07 -5.63
C THR A 53 4.18 17.87 -4.27
N PHE A 54 2.89 18.17 -4.19
CA PHE A 54 2.07 18.02 -3.00
C PHE A 54 0.96 17.01 -3.25
N LEU A 55 0.64 16.22 -2.22
CA LEU A 55 -0.51 15.32 -2.23
C LEU A 55 -1.21 15.40 -0.87
N ASN A 56 -2.52 15.58 -0.91
CA ASN A 56 -3.40 15.37 0.24
C ASN A 56 -4.51 14.37 -0.16
N GLN A 57 -4.69 13.36 0.68
CA GLN A 57 -5.75 12.36 0.56
C GLN A 57 -6.53 12.34 1.87
N THR A 58 -7.74 12.91 1.83
CA THR A 58 -8.69 12.88 2.95
C THR A 58 -9.73 11.80 2.71
N TRP A 59 -9.99 10.99 3.73
CA TRP A 59 -11.03 9.97 3.72
C TRP A 59 -12.14 10.36 4.70
N ALA A 60 -13.39 10.22 4.26
CA ALA A 60 -14.57 10.22 5.10
C ALA A 60 -15.21 8.84 4.98
N ARG A 61 -15.47 8.18 6.11
CA ARG A 61 -15.80 6.75 6.12
C ARG A 61 -16.90 6.44 7.11
N PHE A 62 -17.75 5.51 6.72
CA PHE A 62 -18.73 4.87 7.58
C PHE A 62 -18.46 3.36 7.53
N ASN A 63 -18.32 2.73 8.69
CA ASN A 63 -18.03 1.30 8.80
C ASN A 63 -19.06 0.64 9.72
N GLU A 64 -19.54 -0.53 9.32
CA GLU A 64 -19.95 -1.55 10.28
C GLU A 64 -18.68 -2.07 10.97
N SER A 65 -18.62 -1.90 12.28
CA SER A 65 -17.43 -2.24 13.05
C SER A 65 -17.49 -3.71 13.44
N ASN A 66 -16.33 -4.36 13.46
CA ASN A 66 -16.21 -5.73 13.93
C ASN A 66 -16.83 -5.89 15.34
N PRO A 67 -17.49 -7.02 15.64
CA PRO A 67 -18.07 -7.29 16.95
C PRO A 67 -17.07 -7.04 18.09
N GLY A 68 -17.57 -6.42 19.17
CA GLY A 68 -16.77 -6.08 20.35
C GLY A 68 -15.85 -4.87 20.20
N THR A 69 -15.95 -4.11 19.11
CA THR A 69 -15.19 -2.86 18.92
C THR A 69 -15.51 -1.83 19.99
N LEU A 70 -14.46 -1.31 20.62
CA LEU A 70 -14.56 -0.22 21.60
C LEU A 70 -13.95 1.09 21.06
N ILE A 71 -14.62 2.21 21.34
CA ILE A 71 -14.06 3.55 21.24
C ILE A 71 -14.16 4.19 22.63
N GLN A 72 -13.00 4.52 23.21
CA GLN A 72 -12.93 5.15 24.54
C GLN A 72 -13.70 4.39 25.63
N GLY A 73 -13.73 3.05 25.52
CA GLY A 73 -14.41 2.15 26.46
C GLY A 73 -15.88 1.88 26.15
N GLU A 74 -16.47 2.60 25.18
CA GLU A 74 -17.85 2.38 24.73
C GLU A 74 -17.88 1.41 23.55
N GLU A 75 -18.81 0.45 23.56
CA GLU A 75 -19.02 -0.44 22.42
C GLU A 75 -19.72 0.30 21.29
N VAL A 76 -19.08 0.30 20.12
CA VAL A 76 -19.55 1.06 18.96
C VAL A 76 -19.70 0.12 17.76
N PRO A 77 -20.94 -0.32 17.43
CA PRO A 77 -21.18 -1.21 16.30
C PRO A 77 -21.02 -0.52 14.93
N HIS A 78 -21.09 0.82 14.89
CA HIS A 78 -20.93 1.61 13.68
C HIS A 78 -20.03 2.80 13.91
N THR A 79 -19.02 2.98 13.07
CA THR A 79 -18.06 4.08 13.20
C THR A 79 -18.15 5.01 12.01
N PHE A 80 -18.17 6.31 12.27
CA PHE A 80 -17.94 7.35 11.27
C PHE A 80 -16.68 8.11 11.63
N ASP A 81 -15.80 8.33 10.66
CA ASP A 81 -14.62 9.14 10.89
C ASP A 81 -14.14 9.87 9.64
N VAL A 82 -13.37 10.92 9.89
CA VAL A 82 -12.65 11.70 8.88
C VAL A 82 -11.17 11.69 9.24
N GLY A 83 -10.31 11.45 8.26
CA GLY A 83 -8.88 11.48 8.49
C GLY A 83 -8.03 11.57 7.23
N LEU A 84 -6.74 11.75 7.43
CA LEU A 84 -5.74 11.91 6.38
C LEU A 84 -5.12 10.55 6.08
N ARG A 85 -5.49 9.96 4.94
CA ARG A 85 -4.89 8.73 4.46
C ARG A 85 -3.42 8.93 4.11
N ARG A 86 -3.11 10.04 3.41
CA ARG A 86 -1.75 10.49 3.04
C ARG A 86 -1.71 12.00 2.89
N THR A 87 -0.74 12.65 3.52
CA THR A 87 -0.38 14.06 3.29
C THR A 87 1.11 14.11 3.08
N ARG A 88 1.58 14.38 1.85
CA ARG A 88 2.98 14.17 1.45
C ARG A 88 3.50 15.31 0.57
N ILE A 89 4.75 15.68 0.82
CA ILE A 89 5.56 16.55 -0.03
C ILE A 89 6.63 15.67 -0.67
N GLN A 90 6.81 15.78 -2.00
CA GLN A 90 7.94 15.16 -2.70
C GLN A 90 8.84 16.25 -3.26
N LEU A 91 10.13 16.04 -3.15
CA LEU A 91 11.20 16.88 -3.66
C LEU A 91 12.17 15.99 -4.42
N TYR A 92 12.32 16.18 -5.73
CA TYR A 92 13.14 15.29 -6.53
C TYR A 92 13.67 15.96 -7.79
N GLY A 93 14.77 15.45 -8.33
CA GLY A 93 15.42 16.10 -9.45
C GLY A 93 16.60 15.35 -10.04
N GLN A 94 16.83 15.58 -11.33
CA GLN A 94 18.06 15.21 -12.01
C GLN A 94 19.06 16.36 -11.78
N ILE A 95 20.01 16.18 -10.86
CA ILE A 95 20.93 17.24 -10.41
C ILE A 95 22.11 17.40 -11.36
N THR A 96 22.58 16.29 -11.90
CA THR A 96 23.66 16.23 -12.91
C THR A 96 23.28 15.20 -13.96
N ASP A 97 24.12 14.99 -14.98
CA ASP A 97 23.94 13.91 -15.96
C ASP A 97 23.87 12.49 -15.36
N ARG A 98 24.35 12.34 -14.11
CA ARG A 98 24.52 11.05 -13.45
C ARG A 98 23.92 10.98 -12.05
N THR A 99 23.40 12.08 -11.53
CA THR A 99 22.89 12.13 -10.15
C THR A 99 21.43 12.49 -10.15
N PHE A 100 20.60 11.61 -9.61
CA PHE A 100 19.20 11.87 -9.32
C PHE A 100 18.99 11.81 -7.81
N VAL A 101 18.22 12.74 -7.25
CA VAL A 101 17.85 12.76 -5.83
C VAL A 101 16.35 12.68 -5.67
N TYR A 102 15.91 12.01 -4.61
CA TYR A 102 14.50 11.93 -4.26
C TYR A 102 14.33 11.97 -2.75
N PHE A 103 13.46 12.86 -2.31
CA PHE A 103 13.06 13.03 -0.93
C PHE A 103 11.53 13.10 -0.84
N GLN A 104 10.95 12.42 0.14
CA GLN A 104 9.53 12.50 0.44
C GLN A 104 9.32 12.57 1.95
N TRP A 105 8.47 13.48 2.38
CA TRP A 105 8.14 13.70 3.79
C TRP A 105 6.64 13.93 3.96
N GLY A 106 6.09 13.46 5.08
CA GLY A 106 4.71 13.72 5.43
C GLY A 106 4.14 12.69 6.41
N SER A 107 2.81 12.55 6.40
CA SER A 107 2.08 11.66 7.30
C SER A 107 1.21 10.67 6.52
N ASN A 108 0.97 9.52 7.15
CA ASN A 108 0.09 8.47 6.69
C ASN A 108 -0.84 8.04 7.83
N ASN A 109 -2.03 7.56 7.47
CA ASN A 109 -2.93 6.89 8.39
C ASN A 109 -3.33 7.69 9.64
N VAL A 110 -3.70 8.97 9.48
CA VAL A 110 -4.02 9.86 10.61
C VAL A 110 -5.53 10.04 10.75
N ASN A 111 -6.10 9.64 11.89
CA ASN A 111 -7.48 9.90 12.27
C ASN A 111 -7.58 10.19 13.79
N SER A 112 -8.79 10.32 14.32
CA SER A 112 -9.02 10.60 15.75
C SER A 112 -8.55 9.49 16.71
N GLN A 113 -8.35 8.27 16.20
CA GLN A 113 -7.89 7.11 16.96
C GLN A 113 -6.42 6.76 16.73
N ALA A 114 -5.70 7.51 15.89
CA ALA A 114 -4.34 7.19 15.54
C ALA A 114 -3.43 7.28 16.77
N LEU A 115 -2.81 6.16 17.13
CA LEU A 115 -1.72 6.17 18.10
C LEU A 115 -0.51 6.86 17.49
N LEU A 116 -0.03 7.87 18.19
CA LEU A 116 1.26 8.47 17.91
C LEU A 116 2.27 7.66 18.73
N ALA A 117 3.15 6.93 18.05
CA ALA A 117 4.09 5.98 18.65
C ALA A 117 4.67 6.53 19.98
N GLY A 118 4.22 5.95 21.10
CA GLY A 118 4.74 6.25 22.44
C GLY A 118 4.45 7.65 23.00
N THR A 119 3.55 8.46 22.44
CA THR A 119 3.22 9.78 22.99
C THR A 119 1.72 10.00 23.17
N THR A 120 1.31 10.60 24.29
CA THR A 120 -0.07 11.00 24.61
C THR A 120 -0.47 12.34 23.99
N ASN A 121 0.36 12.90 23.10
CA ASN A 121 0.18 14.25 22.58
C ASN A 121 -0.42 14.23 21.17
N ARG A 122 -1.39 15.10 20.86
CA ARG A 122 -2.10 15.19 19.56
C ARG A 122 -1.24 15.64 18.37
N LYS A 123 0.09 15.61 18.48
CA LYS A 123 1.02 16.07 17.45
C LYS A 123 1.13 15.00 16.36
N ILE A 124 0.49 15.23 15.22
CA ILE A 124 0.52 14.33 14.06
C ILE A 124 1.98 14.04 13.67
N GLN A 125 2.35 12.75 13.67
CA GLN A 125 3.70 12.32 13.30
C GLN A 125 3.87 12.45 11.79
N ALA A 126 4.76 13.34 11.36
CA ALA A 126 5.30 13.36 10.01
C ALA A 126 6.68 12.71 10.04
N PHE A 127 6.99 11.92 9.02
CA PHE A 127 8.23 11.15 8.91
C PHE A 127 8.76 11.18 7.47
N ILE A 128 10.00 10.77 7.29
CA ILE A 128 10.66 10.74 5.99
C ILE A 128 10.27 9.45 5.29
N HIS A 129 9.42 9.53 4.27
CA HIS A 129 9.08 8.37 3.45
C HIS A 129 10.27 7.90 2.63
N ASP A 130 10.96 8.79 1.94
CA ASP A 130 12.10 8.42 1.11
C ASP A 130 13.18 9.48 1.22
N ALA A 131 14.44 9.04 1.22
CA ALA A 131 15.62 9.88 1.14
C ALA A 131 16.71 9.07 0.43
N VAL A 132 16.82 9.27 -0.88
CA VAL A 132 17.74 8.53 -1.74
C VAL A 132 18.53 9.42 -2.68
N CYS A 133 19.72 8.94 -3.02
CA CYS A 133 20.51 9.41 -4.15
C CYS A 133 20.73 8.22 -5.10
N GLU A 134 20.48 8.42 -6.39
CA GLU A 134 20.74 7.46 -7.46
C GLU A 134 21.89 7.95 -8.35
N TYR A 135 22.85 7.07 -8.58
CA TYR A 135 23.87 7.21 -9.61
C TYR A 135 23.43 6.52 -10.90
N HIS A 136 23.33 7.26 -12.00
CA HIS A 136 23.05 6.74 -13.33
C HIS A 136 24.37 6.34 -14.01
N VAL A 137 24.58 5.03 -14.16
CA VAL A 137 25.82 4.46 -14.71
C VAL A 137 25.99 4.80 -16.20
N PHE A 138 24.88 4.99 -16.92
CA PHE A 138 24.88 5.35 -18.34
C PHE A 138 24.15 6.68 -18.56
N LYS A 139 24.87 7.73 -18.96
CA LYS A 139 24.30 9.07 -19.22
C LYS A 139 23.14 8.98 -20.21
N GLY A 140 21.99 9.56 -19.85
CA GLY A 140 20.79 9.60 -20.70
C GLY A 140 20.15 8.23 -20.99
N LYS A 141 20.60 7.16 -20.33
CA LYS A 141 20.04 5.81 -20.48
C LYS A 141 19.55 5.30 -19.14
N ASN A 142 18.39 4.67 -19.15
CA ASN A 142 17.81 4.02 -17.98
C ASN A 142 18.36 2.60 -17.75
N TRP A 143 19.50 2.23 -18.33
CA TRP A 143 19.99 0.85 -18.33
C TRP A 143 20.41 0.35 -16.95
N LEU A 144 21.01 1.21 -16.14
CA LEU A 144 21.43 0.89 -14.77
C LEU A 144 21.50 2.16 -13.92
N LYS A 145 20.75 2.12 -12.82
CA LYS A 145 20.75 3.11 -11.74
C LYS A 145 21.08 2.40 -10.45
N LEU A 146 22.06 2.92 -9.71
CA LEU A 146 22.47 2.42 -8.41
C LEU A 146 22.02 3.44 -7.36
N GLY A 147 21.20 3.03 -6.41
CA GLY A 147 20.71 3.91 -5.36
C GLY A 147 20.99 3.38 -3.98
N ALA A 148 21.03 4.29 -3.01
CA ALA A 148 21.16 3.97 -1.60
C ALA A 148 20.39 4.98 -0.74
N GLY A 149 19.86 4.50 0.39
CA GLY A 149 19.16 5.32 1.37
C GLY A 149 17.84 4.70 1.84
N LEU A 150 16.97 5.52 2.40
CA LEU A 150 15.62 5.10 2.80
C LEU A 150 14.73 5.11 1.57
N THR A 151 14.24 3.94 1.15
CA THR A 151 13.55 3.81 -0.14
C THR A 151 12.37 2.86 -0.08
N ILE A 152 11.36 3.14 -0.89
CA ILE A 152 10.26 2.21 -1.20
C ILE A 152 10.68 1.08 -2.16
N ALA A 153 11.86 1.15 -2.80
CA ALA A 153 12.28 0.17 -3.79
C ALA A 153 12.27 -1.26 -3.22
N ASN A 154 11.36 -2.09 -3.74
CA ASN A 154 11.10 -3.43 -3.24
C ASN A 154 10.75 -4.41 -4.36
N GLY A 155 10.64 -5.69 -4.00
CA GLY A 155 10.67 -6.79 -4.95
C GLY A 155 9.35 -7.51 -5.23
N LEU A 156 8.28 -7.37 -4.44
CA LEU A 156 7.18 -8.34 -4.53
C LEU A 156 6.21 -8.10 -5.71
N SER A 157 5.92 -6.84 -6.02
CA SER A 157 4.88 -6.44 -6.98
C SER A 157 5.08 -4.99 -7.42
N ARG A 158 4.47 -4.56 -8.52
CA ARG A 158 4.35 -3.13 -8.83
C ARG A 158 3.67 -2.32 -7.72
N PHE A 159 2.66 -2.89 -7.05
CA PHE A 159 1.94 -2.23 -5.95
C PHE A 159 2.69 -2.27 -4.63
N SER A 160 3.85 -2.90 -4.63
CA SER A 160 4.81 -2.87 -3.56
C SER A 160 5.55 -1.51 -3.57
N GLN A 161 5.64 -0.82 -4.72
CA GLN A 161 6.18 0.55 -4.88
C GLN A 161 5.22 1.49 -5.64
N PRO A 162 3.99 1.71 -5.15
CA PRO A 162 2.93 2.33 -5.91
C PRO A 162 3.04 3.86 -5.95
N SER A 163 2.81 4.45 -7.12
CA SER A 163 2.52 5.88 -7.25
C SER A 163 1.13 6.18 -6.70
N ILE A 164 1.10 6.61 -5.45
CA ILE A 164 -0.12 6.82 -4.65
C ILE A 164 -1.10 7.86 -5.23
N GLY A 165 -0.63 8.80 -6.06
CA GLY A 165 -1.48 9.78 -6.73
C GLY A 165 -2.16 9.25 -7.99
N THR A 166 -1.90 8.00 -8.36
CA THR A 166 -2.40 7.36 -9.60
C THR A 166 -3.08 6.02 -9.33
N ILE A 167 -3.47 5.76 -8.09
CA ILE A 167 -4.18 4.52 -7.71
C ILE A 167 -5.59 4.58 -8.31
N THR A 168 -6.08 3.42 -8.76
CA THR A 168 -7.40 3.28 -9.35
C THR A 168 -8.49 3.02 -8.32
N THR A 169 -8.23 2.14 -7.35
CA THR A 169 -9.13 1.81 -6.24
C THR A 169 -9.02 2.85 -5.12
N LEU A 170 -9.89 2.75 -4.10
CA LEU A 170 -9.84 3.63 -2.93
C LEU A 170 -8.46 3.64 -2.26
N ASP A 171 -7.81 2.48 -2.20
CA ASP A 171 -6.43 2.34 -1.75
C ASP A 171 -5.68 1.26 -2.53
N VAL A 172 -4.36 1.21 -2.36
CA VAL A 172 -3.56 0.09 -2.85
C VAL A 172 -3.92 -1.21 -2.13
N PRO A 173 -3.72 -2.38 -2.76
CA PRO A 173 -3.71 -3.67 -2.08
C PRO A 173 -2.58 -3.72 -1.03
N VAL A 174 -2.87 -3.29 0.21
CA VAL A 174 -1.87 -3.12 1.28
C VAL A 174 -1.16 -4.42 1.65
N PHE A 175 -1.73 -5.60 1.37
CA PHE A 175 -1.04 -6.86 1.57
C PHE A 175 0.27 -6.98 0.75
N LEU A 176 0.38 -6.25 -0.36
CA LEU A 176 1.60 -6.18 -1.18
C LEU A 176 2.67 -5.29 -0.57
N GLN A 177 2.35 -4.57 0.49
CA GLN A 177 3.30 -3.95 1.41
C GLN A 177 3.63 -4.97 2.51
N ALA A 178 4.21 -6.09 2.10
CA ALA A 178 4.26 -7.35 2.86
C ALA A 178 4.67 -7.24 4.34
N THR A 179 5.65 -6.40 4.63
CA THR A 179 6.20 -6.24 5.99
C THR A 179 5.79 -4.92 6.65
N VAL A 180 4.74 -4.27 6.14
CA VAL A 180 4.30 -2.93 6.54
C VAL A 180 4.19 -2.79 8.04
N ASP A 181 4.90 -1.83 8.60
CA ASP A 181 4.89 -1.48 10.03
C ASP A 181 5.25 -2.65 10.97
N GLN A 182 5.91 -3.70 10.46
CA GLN A 182 6.58 -4.72 11.28
C GLN A 182 8.08 -4.48 11.26
N THR A 183 8.67 -4.54 10.06
CA THR A 183 10.12 -4.38 9.85
C THR A 183 10.43 -3.29 8.83
N ASP A 184 9.45 -2.47 8.48
CA ASP A 184 9.58 -1.36 7.55
C ASP A 184 8.69 -0.19 7.98
N GLU A 185 8.92 0.96 7.37
CA GLU A 185 8.10 2.16 7.52
C GLU A 185 7.28 2.33 6.23
N PHE A 186 6.03 1.85 6.19
CA PHE A 186 5.20 1.90 4.97
C PHE A 186 5.93 1.41 3.70
N SER A 187 6.46 0.18 3.73
CA SER A 187 7.29 -0.47 2.71
C SER A 187 8.73 0.05 2.55
N ARG A 188 9.16 1.02 3.37
CA ARG A 188 10.52 1.58 3.27
C ARG A 188 11.49 1.00 4.27
N LYS A 189 12.69 0.73 3.78
CA LYS A 189 13.84 0.24 4.55
C LYS A 189 15.10 0.95 4.09
N MET A 190 16.10 1.04 4.97
CA MET A 190 17.44 1.43 4.56
C MET A 190 17.97 0.37 3.59
N SER A 191 18.26 0.76 2.36
CA SER A 191 18.60 -0.19 1.30
C SER A 191 19.70 0.34 0.39
N ILE A 192 20.43 -0.61 -0.21
CA ILE A 192 21.11 -0.38 -1.49
C ILE A 192 20.31 -1.11 -2.57
N TYR A 193 20.22 -0.53 -3.76
CA TYR A 193 19.43 -1.11 -4.83
C TYR A 193 20.01 -0.80 -6.21
N ALA A 194 19.70 -1.69 -7.15
CA ALA A 194 20.00 -1.53 -8.56
C ALA A 194 18.71 -1.67 -9.36
N ARG A 195 18.41 -0.70 -10.23
CA ARG A 195 17.25 -0.78 -11.12
C ARG A 195 17.58 -0.29 -12.51
N GLY A 196 16.86 -0.80 -13.51
CA GLY A 196 17.10 -0.41 -14.89
C GLY A 196 16.02 -0.89 -15.84
N GLN A 197 16.08 -0.37 -17.06
CA GLN A 197 15.27 -0.76 -18.19
C GLN A 197 16.17 -0.98 -19.40
N VAL A 198 16.25 -2.22 -19.91
CA VAL A 198 17.02 -2.60 -21.10
C VAL A 198 16.06 -3.24 -22.11
N GLY A 199 15.93 -2.62 -23.28
CA GLY A 199 14.90 -3.02 -24.24
C GLY A 199 13.51 -2.92 -23.63
N LYS A 200 12.79 -4.05 -23.55
CA LYS A 200 11.46 -4.18 -22.94
C LYS A 200 11.49 -4.68 -21.49
N TRP A 201 12.65 -5.06 -20.97
CA TRP A 201 12.82 -5.54 -19.60
C TRP A 201 12.99 -4.36 -18.64
N ASP A 202 12.24 -4.36 -17.55
CA ASP A 202 12.44 -3.55 -16.35
C ASP A 202 12.88 -4.49 -15.23
N TYR A 203 13.91 -4.13 -14.49
CA TYR A 203 14.42 -4.93 -13.38
C TYR A 203 14.75 -4.06 -12.19
N ARG A 204 14.59 -4.62 -11.00
CA ARG A 204 14.79 -3.96 -9.72
C ARG A 204 15.30 -5.00 -8.73
N PHE A 205 16.43 -4.71 -8.11
CA PHE A 205 17.06 -5.52 -7.08
C PHE A 205 17.31 -4.65 -5.87
N SER A 206 16.97 -5.11 -4.68
CA SER A 206 17.31 -4.40 -3.44
C SER A 206 17.83 -5.36 -2.37
N LEU A 207 18.83 -4.87 -1.64
CA LEU A 207 19.31 -5.43 -0.39
C LEU A 207 18.91 -4.45 0.71
N SER A 208 17.99 -4.86 1.54
CA SER A 208 17.40 -4.01 2.57
C SER A 208 17.83 -4.43 3.96
N ASP A 209 17.93 -3.44 4.83
CA ASP A 209 18.12 -3.58 6.26
C ASP A 209 16.77 -3.40 6.98
N PRO A 210 16.09 -4.49 7.39
CA PRO A 210 14.80 -4.38 8.05
C PRO A 210 14.93 -3.74 9.43
N TYR A 211 13.92 -2.97 9.86
CA TYR A 211 13.93 -2.38 11.21
C TYR A 211 13.76 -3.47 12.28
N PRO A 212 14.39 -3.31 13.46
CA PRO A 212 14.12 -4.18 14.60
C PRO A 212 12.66 -4.09 15.04
N ILE A 213 12.05 -5.24 15.33
CA ILE A 213 10.66 -5.32 15.81
C ILE A 213 10.44 -4.55 17.11
N ALA A 214 11.45 -4.45 17.97
CA ALA A 214 11.36 -3.68 19.21
C ALA A 214 10.98 -2.21 18.98
N ASN A 215 11.26 -1.66 17.78
CA ASN A 215 10.93 -0.28 17.43
C ASN A 215 9.50 -0.13 16.87
N SER A 216 8.74 -1.21 16.67
CA SER A 216 7.35 -1.16 16.18
C SER A 216 6.32 -0.88 17.30
N GLY A 217 6.77 -0.54 18.52
CA GLY A 217 5.94 -0.10 19.64
C GLY A 217 5.68 -1.17 20.72
N SER A 218 5.65 -2.46 20.37
CA SER A 218 5.65 -3.56 21.33
C SER A 218 6.21 -4.85 20.70
N MET A 219 6.92 -5.63 21.51
CA MET A 219 7.44 -6.92 21.07
C MET A 219 6.30 -7.94 21.00
N PRO A 220 6.11 -8.62 19.85
CA PRO A 220 5.12 -9.67 19.73
C PRO A 220 5.37 -10.77 20.75
N VAL A 221 4.30 -11.24 21.39
CA VAL A 221 4.36 -12.40 22.27
C VAL A 221 4.61 -13.63 21.41
N LEU A 222 5.65 -14.39 21.75
CA LEU A 222 5.96 -15.65 21.10
C LEU A 222 4.88 -16.68 21.42
N LYS A 223 4.31 -17.32 20.40
CA LYS A 223 3.19 -18.25 20.54
C LYS A 223 3.56 -19.66 20.09
N ALA A 224 2.88 -20.63 20.67
CA ALA A 224 3.00 -22.03 20.28
C ALA A 224 2.45 -22.24 18.86
N ASN A 225 3.24 -22.83 17.96
CA ASN A 225 2.86 -23.15 16.57
C ASN A 225 2.29 -21.97 15.76
N GLN A 226 2.59 -20.73 16.14
CA GLN A 226 2.17 -19.52 15.41
C GLN A 226 3.34 -18.55 15.31
N ALA A 227 3.81 -18.37 14.07
CA ALA A 227 4.92 -17.49 13.76
C ALA A 227 4.54 -16.01 13.94
N THR A 228 5.52 -15.25 14.40
CA THR A 228 5.53 -13.79 14.41
C THR A 228 6.92 -13.31 13.99
N PHE A 229 7.11 -12.02 13.70
CA PHE A 229 8.45 -11.54 13.33
C PHE A 229 9.45 -11.70 14.48
N ALA A 230 10.66 -12.13 14.13
CA ALA A 230 11.71 -12.41 15.08
C ALA A 230 12.20 -11.11 15.74
N GLY A 231 12.18 -11.10 17.07
CA GLY A 231 12.75 -10.03 17.88
C GLY A 231 14.26 -10.11 18.10
N TYR A 232 14.88 -11.20 17.63
CA TYR A 232 16.26 -11.57 17.91
C TYR A 232 16.91 -12.05 16.62
N GLY A 233 18.18 -11.66 16.42
CA GLY A 233 18.86 -11.82 15.15
C GLY A 233 18.55 -10.66 14.20
N HIS A 234 19.54 -10.30 13.38
CA HIS A 234 19.41 -9.19 12.43
C HIS A 234 19.87 -9.67 11.06
N HIS A 235 18.91 -9.92 10.17
CA HIS A 235 19.15 -10.57 8.89
C HIS A 235 18.67 -9.68 7.74
N LYS A 236 19.50 -9.53 6.72
CA LYS A 236 19.19 -8.71 5.55
C LYS A 236 18.07 -9.36 4.72
N GLN A 237 17.30 -8.50 4.06
CA GLN A 237 16.22 -8.90 3.15
C GLN A 237 16.67 -8.68 1.71
N TYR A 238 16.54 -9.72 0.89
CA TYR A 238 16.90 -9.74 -0.52
C TYR A 238 15.63 -9.67 -1.34
N GLN A 239 15.58 -8.78 -2.32
CA GLN A 239 14.37 -8.55 -3.09
C GLN A 239 14.69 -8.38 -4.57
N SER A 240 13.81 -8.90 -5.42
CA SER A 240 13.89 -8.63 -6.85
C SER A 240 12.52 -8.58 -7.50
N TYR A 241 12.33 -7.63 -8.40
CA TYR A 241 11.17 -7.52 -9.28
C TYR A 241 11.63 -7.38 -10.72
N ILE A 242 11.07 -8.19 -11.62
CA ILE A 242 11.38 -8.17 -13.05
C ILE A 242 10.07 -8.09 -13.83
N MET A 243 10.02 -7.25 -14.85
CA MET A 243 8.83 -7.02 -15.66
C MET A 243 9.19 -6.93 -17.14
N TYR A 244 8.39 -7.57 -17.99
CA TYR A 244 8.46 -7.44 -19.44
C TYR A 244 7.32 -6.55 -19.96
N GLN A 245 7.67 -5.55 -20.78
CA GLN A 245 6.75 -4.52 -21.26
C GLN A 245 6.42 -4.71 -22.75
N PHE A 246 5.29 -5.34 -23.05
CA PHE A 246 4.92 -5.71 -24.42
C PHE A 246 4.66 -4.49 -25.30
N PHE A 247 3.92 -3.50 -24.78
CA PHE A 247 3.54 -2.29 -25.51
C PHE A 247 4.46 -1.11 -25.18
N GLU A 248 3.93 0.02 -24.72
CA GLU A 248 4.74 1.18 -24.34
C GLU A 248 5.51 0.91 -23.05
N LYS A 249 6.68 1.55 -22.93
CA LYS A 249 7.45 1.50 -21.68
C LYS A 249 6.83 2.44 -20.64
N GLU A 250 6.74 1.94 -19.43
CA GLU A 250 6.44 2.70 -18.23
C GLU A 250 7.59 3.64 -17.87
N GLY A 251 7.26 4.70 -17.14
CA GLY A 251 8.25 5.68 -16.69
C GLY A 251 9.26 5.06 -15.74
N HIS A 252 10.53 5.49 -15.83
CA HIS A 252 11.61 5.01 -14.95
C HIS A 252 12.36 6.14 -14.22
N THR A 253 11.76 7.33 -14.15
CA THR A 253 12.37 8.48 -13.47
C THR A 253 12.50 8.21 -11.98
N THR A 254 11.40 7.86 -11.31
CA THR A 254 11.37 7.50 -9.88
C THR A 254 11.22 5.98 -9.72
N PRO A 255 11.40 5.41 -8.50
CA PRO A 255 11.09 4.01 -8.24
C PRO A 255 9.57 3.72 -8.21
N TYR A 256 8.71 4.72 -8.30
CA TYR A 256 7.27 4.51 -8.21
C TYR A 256 6.66 3.98 -9.51
N MET A 257 5.74 3.03 -9.39
CA MET A 257 5.00 2.47 -10.52
C MET A 257 3.59 3.04 -10.59
N THR A 258 3.18 3.49 -11.78
CA THR A 258 1.88 4.11 -12.02
C THR A 258 0.74 3.10 -11.89
N GLY A 259 -0.29 3.45 -11.12
CA GLY A 259 -1.48 2.61 -10.94
C GLY A 259 -2.47 2.66 -12.11
N SER A 260 -2.64 3.85 -12.70
CA SER A 260 -3.45 4.12 -13.90
C SER A 260 -2.89 5.31 -14.67
N TYR A 261 -2.80 5.18 -15.99
CA TYR A 261 -2.40 6.24 -16.92
C TYR A 261 -3.58 7.06 -17.43
N LEU A 262 -4.81 6.74 -17.01
CA LEU A 262 -6.05 7.37 -17.46
C LEU A 262 -6.15 7.41 -18.99
N GLY A 263 -5.78 6.32 -19.66
CA GLY A 263 -5.84 6.16 -21.11
C GLY A 263 -4.74 6.87 -21.90
N LYS A 264 -3.80 7.55 -21.22
CA LYS A 264 -2.70 8.29 -21.88
C LYS A 264 -1.65 7.37 -22.51
N LYS A 265 -1.61 6.10 -22.11
CA LYS A 265 -0.67 5.10 -22.60
C LYS A 265 -1.36 3.77 -22.88
N LYS A 266 -0.80 3.01 -23.82
CA LYS A 266 -1.09 1.59 -24.02
C LYS A 266 0.04 0.75 -23.43
N VAL A 267 -0.25 0.04 -22.35
CA VAL A 267 0.70 -0.78 -21.59
C VAL A 267 0.15 -2.19 -21.41
N LEU A 268 1.03 -3.16 -21.53
CA LEU A 268 0.78 -4.56 -21.18
C LEU A 268 2.07 -5.09 -20.61
N ASN A 269 2.03 -5.45 -19.34
CA ASN A 269 3.19 -5.85 -18.57
C ASN A 269 2.91 -7.17 -17.88
N ILE A 270 3.89 -8.07 -17.92
CA ILE A 270 3.92 -9.26 -17.07
C ILE A 270 5.11 -9.10 -16.14
N GLY A 271 4.86 -9.14 -14.84
CA GLY A 271 5.83 -8.90 -13.79
C GLY A 271 5.89 -10.04 -12.80
N GLY A 272 7.08 -10.30 -12.25
CA GLY A 272 7.29 -11.30 -11.22
C GLY A 272 8.22 -10.75 -10.14
N GLY A 273 7.92 -11.11 -8.90
CA GLY A 273 8.58 -10.56 -7.73
C GLY A 273 8.91 -11.59 -6.66
N ILE A 274 9.97 -11.34 -5.90
CA ILE A 274 10.40 -12.16 -4.77
C ILE A 274 10.97 -11.30 -3.63
N ILE A 275 10.66 -11.69 -2.40
CA ILE A 275 11.29 -11.21 -1.17
C ILE A 275 11.75 -12.43 -0.38
N TYR A 276 13.03 -12.46 0.00
CA TYR A 276 13.62 -13.48 0.85
C TYR A 276 14.31 -12.85 2.07
N GLN A 277 14.10 -13.42 3.25
CA GLN A 277 14.81 -13.05 4.46
C GLN A 277 15.03 -14.28 5.35
N PRO A 278 16.28 -14.67 5.63
CA PRO A 278 16.54 -15.82 6.50
C PRO A 278 16.17 -15.50 7.95
N LYS A 279 15.61 -16.48 8.65
CA LYS A 279 15.21 -16.41 10.07
C LYS A 279 14.39 -15.15 10.38
N ALA A 280 13.47 -14.79 9.49
CA ALA A 280 12.67 -13.58 9.58
C ALA A 280 11.61 -13.67 10.69
N THR A 281 11.07 -14.86 10.90
CA THR A 281 10.02 -15.11 11.88
C THR A 281 10.39 -16.24 12.81
N TRP A 282 9.67 -16.33 13.92
CA TRP A 282 9.89 -17.31 14.96
C TRP A 282 8.61 -17.73 15.65
N TYR A 283 8.62 -18.93 16.24
CA TYR A 283 7.52 -19.46 17.04
C TYR A 283 8.07 -20.39 18.12
N GLN A 284 7.25 -20.66 19.14
CA GLN A 284 7.50 -21.76 20.06
C GLN A 284 6.97 -23.05 19.47
N ASP A 285 7.80 -24.09 19.42
CA ASP A 285 7.28 -25.42 19.13
C ASP A 285 6.32 -25.84 20.26
N SER A 286 5.15 -26.37 19.92
CA SER A 286 4.07 -26.60 20.90
C SER A 286 4.47 -27.53 22.03
N VAL A 287 5.43 -28.44 21.81
CA VAL A 287 6.06 -29.24 22.85
C VAL A 287 7.45 -29.66 22.36
N VAL A 288 8.50 -29.05 22.90
CA VAL A 288 9.74 -29.79 23.11
C VAL A 288 9.87 -29.97 24.61
N VAL A 289 9.76 -31.20 25.09
CA VAL A 289 10.33 -31.55 26.38
C VAL A 289 11.83 -31.65 26.14
N LYS A 290 12.55 -30.52 26.20
CA LYS A 290 13.98 -30.63 26.46
C LYS A 290 14.06 -31.17 27.88
N VAL A 291 14.67 -32.33 28.06
CA VAL A 291 14.79 -32.95 29.37
C VAL A 291 15.85 -32.20 30.17
N ASN A 292 15.55 -30.96 30.57
CA ASN A 292 16.15 -30.40 31.77
C ASN A 292 15.39 -31.08 32.91
N LYS A 293 16.09 -31.95 33.63
CA LYS A 293 15.57 -32.52 34.87
C LYS A 293 15.73 -31.46 35.96
N ASP A 294 14.73 -31.29 36.81
CA ASP A 294 14.94 -30.57 38.07
C ASP A 294 15.92 -31.34 38.98
N ALA A 295 16.24 -30.79 40.15
CA ALA A 295 17.12 -31.44 41.12
C ALA A 295 16.64 -32.85 41.57
N ASN A 296 15.39 -33.22 41.28
CA ASN A 296 14.77 -34.49 41.64
C ASN A 296 14.56 -35.43 40.43
N GLY A 297 15.05 -35.08 39.24
CA GLY A 297 14.95 -35.93 38.07
C GLY A 297 13.66 -35.76 37.24
N VAL A 298 12.79 -34.81 37.59
CA VAL A 298 11.50 -34.58 36.91
C VAL A 298 11.72 -33.82 35.61
N PRO A 299 11.25 -34.32 34.45
CA PRO A 299 11.34 -33.58 33.19
C PRO A 299 10.58 -32.24 33.26
N ILE A 300 11.27 -31.13 32.99
CA ILE A 300 10.65 -29.81 32.85
C ILE A 300 10.37 -29.55 31.36
N PRO A 301 9.09 -29.44 30.93
CA PRO A 301 8.78 -29.03 29.55
C PRO A 301 9.41 -27.66 29.25
N THR A 302 10.21 -27.56 28.20
CA THR A 302 10.83 -26.29 27.77
C THR A 302 10.67 -26.10 26.27
N ALA A 303 9.72 -25.25 25.87
CA ALA A 303 9.47 -24.94 24.47
C ALA A 303 10.74 -24.44 23.78
N SER A 304 11.14 -25.06 22.67
CA SER A 304 12.24 -24.56 21.85
C SER A 304 11.75 -23.49 20.89
N THR A 305 12.46 -22.37 20.81
CA THR A 305 12.25 -21.37 19.76
C THR A 305 12.71 -21.93 18.42
N LYS A 306 11.83 -21.87 17.43
CA LYS A 306 12.11 -22.17 16.02
C LYS A 306 12.13 -20.87 15.23
N TYR A 307 12.95 -20.83 14.20
CA TYR A 307 13.05 -19.72 13.26
C TYR A 307 12.68 -20.22 11.87
N ASP A 308 11.83 -19.47 11.18
CA ASP A 308 11.48 -19.70 9.79
C ASP A 308 12.08 -18.61 8.91
N ASP A 309 12.49 -19.00 7.72
CA ASP A 309 12.82 -18.07 6.65
C ASP A 309 11.52 -17.51 6.05
N MET A 310 11.52 -16.22 5.69
CA MET A 310 10.44 -15.63 4.91
C MET A 310 10.76 -15.73 3.43
N LEU A 311 9.80 -16.25 2.65
CA LEU A 311 9.85 -16.31 1.19
C LEU A 311 8.49 -15.89 0.63
N LEU A 312 8.46 -14.74 -0.04
CA LEU A 312 7.27 -14.20 -0.67
C LEU A 312 7.50 -14.12 -2.17
N MET A 313 6.55 -14.60 -2.96
CA MET A 313 6.64 -14.60 -4.42
C MET A 313 5.35 -14.07 -5.03
N GLY A 314 5.47 -13.35 -6.15
CA GLY A 314 4.35 -12.81 -6.90
C GLY A 314 4.52 -12.96 -8.40
N LEU A 315 3.41 -13.18 -9.10
CA LEU A 315 3.30 -13.10 -10.56
C LEU A 315 2.08 -12.26 -10.90
N GLU A 316 2.26 -11.24 -11.72
CA GLU A 316 1.23 -10.24 -12.02
C GLU A 316 1.18 -9.85 -13.49
N VAL A 317 0.00 -9.40 -13.91
CA VAL A 317 -0.27 -8.82 -15.22
C VAL A 317 -0.94 -7.47 -15.02
N TYR A 318 -0.39 -6.45 -15.67
CA TYR A 318 -0.99 -5.13 -15.74
C TYR A 318 -1.26 -4.75 -17.19
N PHE A 319 -2.50 -4.33 -17.47
CA PHE A 319 -2.91 -3.88 -18.78
C PHE A 319 -3.65 -2.55 -18.65
N GLU A 320 -3.30 -1.60 -19.50
CA GLU A 320 -4.14 -0.44 -19.73
C GLU A 320 -4.07 -0.02 -21.19
N SER A 321 -5.22 0.34 -21.76
CA SER A 321 -5.27 0.85 -23.12
C SER A 321 -6.36 1.90 -23.27
N PRO A 322 -6.11 2.99 -24.02
CA PRO A 322 -7.20 3.78 -24.58
C PRO A 322 -8.05 2.88 -25.48
N LEU A 323 -9.37 2.96 -25.31
CA LEU A 323 -10.36 2.27 -26.16
C LEU A 323 -10.77 3.18 -27.32
N ASN A 324 -10.94 4.47 -27.05
CA ASN A 324 -11.14 5.49 -28.05
C ASN A 324 -10.40 6.77 -27.63
N LYS A 325 -9.34 7.12 -28.38
CA LYS A 325 -8.48 8.28 -28.07
C LYS A 325 -9.22 9.61 -28.22
N GLU A 326 -10.14 9.73 -29.17
CA GLU A 326 -10.89 10.97 -29.42
C GLU A 326 -11.87 11.26 -28.27
N LYS A 327 -12.60 10.22 -27.83
CA LYS A 327 -13.51 10.28 -26.69
C LYS A 327 -12.79 10.29 -25.35
N GLY A 328 -11.55 9.81 -25.30
CA GLY A 328 -10.76 9.70 -24.07
C GLY A 328 -11.18 8.53 -23.16
N THR A 329 -11.78 7.47 -23.71
CA THR A 329 -12.16 6.28 -22.94
C THR A 329 -11.00 5.30 -22.82
N ALA A 330 -10.94 4.55 -21.73
CA ALA A 330 -9.87 3.57 -21.48
C ALA A 330 -10.32 2.41 -20.60
N LEU A 331 -9.57 1.31 -20.67
CA LEU A 331 -9.72 0.15 -19.79
C LEU A 331 -8.40 -0.08 -19.06
N SER A 332 -8.46 -0.26 -17.74
CA SER A 332 -7.34 -0.65 -16.88
C SER A 332 -7.68 -1.98 -16.20
N LEU A 333 -6.77 -2.94 -16.25
CA LEU A 333 -6.89 -4.27 -15.67
C LEU A 333 -5.60 -4.61 -14.92
N PHE A 334 -5.75 -5.24 -13.77
CA PHE A 334 -4.66 -5.84 -13.02
C PHE A 334 -5.10 -7.19 -12.48
N GLY A 335 -4.19 -8.16 -12.52
CA GLY A 335 -4.36 -9.45 -11.87
C GLY A 335 -3.02 -9.93 -11.33
N GLY A 336 -3.00 -10.48 -10.11
CA GLY A 336 -1.80 -11.05 -9.52
C GLY A 336 -2.09 -12.25 -8.66
N PHE A 337 -1.17 -13.20 -8.65
CA PHE A 337 -1.15 -14.35 -7.75
C PHE A 337 0.11 -14.31 -6.90
N TYR A 338 -0.04 -14.61 -5.61
CA TYR A 338 1.00 -14.48 -4.61
C TYR A 338 1.06 -15.71 -3.74
N SER A 339 2.26 -16.25 -3.58
CA SER A 339 2.56 -17.31 -2.61
C SER A 339 3.40 -16.67 -1.51
N THR A 340 2.85 -16.63 -0.30
CA THR A 340 3.47 -15.94 0.82
C THR A 340 3.80 -16.94 1.91
N ASN A 341 5.09 -17.13 2.20
CA ASN A 341 5.54 -17.87 3.37
C ASN A 341 6.20 -16.92 4.36
N TYR A 342 5.46 -16.60 5.43
CA TYR A 342 5.98 -15.85 6.58
C TYR A 342 6.37 -16.79 7.74
N GLY A 343 6.31 -18.12 7.58
CA GLY A 343 6.49 -19.09 8.64
C GLY A 343 5.18 -19.68 9.18
N LYS A 344 5.31 -20.65 10.08
CA LYS A 344 4.21 -21.54 10.52
C LYS A 344 2.99 -20.77 11.04
N ASN A 345 1.83 -20.94 10.39
CA ASN A 345 0.55 -20.33 10.79
C ASN A 345 0.62 -18.81 11.03
N TYR A 346 1.55 -18.10 10.37
CA TYR A 346 1.61 -16.65 10.46
C TYR A 346 0.30 -16.06 9.97
N LEU A 347 -0.31 -15.19 10.77
CA LEU A 347 -1.53 -14.47 10.43
C LEU A 347 -1.55 -13.13 11.16
N ARG A 348 -1.78 -12.05 10.42
CA ARG A 348 -1.85 -10.70 10.96
C ARG A 348 -3.11 -10.00 10.48
N MET A 349 -3.90 -9.55 11.45
CA MET A 349 -5.03 -8.67 11.22
C MET A 349 -4.52 -7.25 10.95
N ASN A 350 -5.15 -6.56 10.00
CA ASN A 350 -4.85 -5.15 9.76
C ASN A 350 -6.11 -4.42 9.31
N GLY A 351 -6.28 -3.19 9.81
CA GLY A 351 -7.39 -2.30 9.43
C GLY A 351 -6.81 -0.99 8.91
N ILE A 352 -7.06 -0.70 7.63
CA ILE A 352 -6.53 0.53 7.02
C ILE A 352 -7.23 1.72 7.66
N MET A 353 -6.44 2.65 8.19
CA MET A 353 -6.97 3.83 8.88
C MET A 353 -7.97 3.42 9.97
N ASN A 354 -7.70 2.38 10.77
CA ASN A 354 -8.72 1.79 11.64
C ASN A 354 -9.46 2.85 12.51
N PRO A 355 -10.80 2.95 12.46
CA PRO A 355 -11.58 3.94 13.23
C PRO A 355 -11.79 3.53 14.69
N ALA A 356 -11.34 2.34 15.10
CA ALA A 356 -11.36 1.89 16.47
C ALA A 356 -10.07 2.26 17.20
N GLY A 357 -10.19 2.52 18.51
CA GLY A 357 -9.05 2.85 19.35
C GLY A 357 -8.05 1.72 19.37
N THR A 358 -6.82 2.00 18.95
CA THR A 358 -5.66 1.34 19.57
C THR A 358 -5.21 2.36 20.60
N SER A 359 -5.23 2.05 21.88
CA SER A 359 -4.59 2.90 22.88
C SER A 359 -3.82 2.00 23.82
N SER A 360 -2.65 2.45 24.30
CA SER A 360 -1.93 1.69 25.33
C SER A 360 -2.66 1.69 26.67
N LEU A 361 -3.73 2.48 26.81
CA LEU A 361 -4.50 2.71 28.03
C LEU A 361 -5.85 1.98 28.06
N THR A 362 -6.36 1.52 26.90
CA THR A 362 -7.66 0.86 26.77
C THR A 362 -7.60 -0.21 25.69
N THR A 363 -8.07 -1.42 25.97
CA THR A 363 -8.26 -2.42 24.93
C THR A 363 -9.29 -1.91 23.93
N GLY A 364 -9.00 -1.96 22.63
CA GLY A 364 -9.97 -1.63 21.57
C GLY A 364 -11.09 -2.68 21.39
N LEU A 365 -11.14 -3.66 22.31
CA LEU A 365 -11.94 -4.88 22.23
C LEU A 365 -12.54 -5.21 23.60
N ASN A 366 -13.78 -5.68 23.62
CA ASN A 366 -14.45 -6.29 24.78
C ASN A 366 -14.43 -7.84 24.68
N ALA A 367 -15.15 -8.52 25.60
CA ALA A 367 -15.23 -9.99 25.64
C ALA A 367 -15.93 -10.63 24.42
N ASN A 368 -16.69 -9.87 23.64
CA ASN A 368 -17.40 -10.32 22.43
C ASN A 368 -16.59 -10.11 21.15
N ALA A 369 -15.29 -9.82 21.28
CA ALA A 369 -14.42 -9.52 20.15
C ALA A 369 -14.37 -10.63 19.10
N SER A 370 -14.49 -10.25 17.83
CA SER A 370 -14.23 -11.17 16.73
C SER A 370 -12.72 -11.43 16.54
N ALA A 371 -12.38 -12.55 15.91
CA ALA A 371 -10.99 -12.89 15.58
C ALA A 371 -10.31 -11.89 14.63
N ASN A 372 -11.10 -11.08 13.91
CA ASN A 372 -10.60 -10.07 12.97
C ASN A 372 -10.03 -8.84 13.68
N GLY A 373 -10.30 -8.66 14.98
CA GLY A 373 -9.87 -7.50 15.76
C GLY A 373 -10.85 -6.32 15.67
N ALA A 374 -10.45 -5.16 16.17
CA ALA A 374 -11.33 -3.99 16.30
C ALA A 374 -11.58 -3.25 14.97
N GLY A 375 -12.68 -2.51 14.89
CA GLY A 375 -13.04 -1.62 13.80
C GLY A 375 -13.17 -2.34 12.47
N ASN A 376 -12.36 -1.94 11.47
CA ASN A 376 -12.41 -2.50 10.12
C ASN A 376 -11.28 -3.49 9.80
N ALA A 377 -10.65 -4.06 10.84
CA ALA A 377 -9.54 -4.99 10.65
C ALA A 377 -10.01 -6.33 10.06
N TYR A 378 -9.15 -6.97 9.29
CA TYR A 378 -9.36 -8.31 8.74
C TYR A 378 -8.03 -9.05 8.54
N PRO A 379 -8.02 -10.37 8.28
CA PRO A 379 -6.79 -11.14 8.06
C PRO A 379 -6.08 -10.72 6.77
N MET A 380 -5.19 -9.72 6.87
CA MET A 380 -4.58 -9.08 5.70
C MET A 380 -3.23 -9.70 5.33
N PHE A 381 -2.51 -10.33 6.24
CA PHE A 381 -1.23 -10.98 5.93
C PHE A 381 -1.21 -12.37 6.52
N GLY A 382 -0.77 -13.36 5.75
CA GLY A 382 -0.71 -14.73 6.23
C GLY A 382 0.20 -15.62 5.39
N THR A 383 0.59 -16.76 5.96
CA THR A 383 1.24 -17.84 5.22
C THR A 383 0.19 -18.60 4.40
N GLY A 384 0.41 -18.72 3.09
CA GLY A 384 -0.52 -19.37 2.16
C GLY A 384 -0.47 -18.79 0.75
N ASN A 385 -1.60 -18.80 0.06
CA ASN A 385 -1.74 -18.30 -1.32
C ASN A 385 -2.84 -17.24 -1.43
N ARG A 386 -2.67 -16.29 -2.36
CA ARG A 386 -3.59 -15.17 -2.56
C ARG A 386 -3.69 -14.77 -4.02
N ALA A 387 -4.87 -14.35 -4.45
CA ALA A 387 -5.12 -13.75 -5.75
C ALA A 387 -5.78 -12.38 -5.58
N TYR A 388 -5.34 -11.39 -6.36
CA TYR A 388 -5.93 -10.06 -6.38
C TYR A 388 -6.21 -9.63 -7.81
N PHE A 389 -7.42 -9.11 -8.04
CA PHE A 389 -7.87 -8.61 -9.33
C PHE A 389 -8.42 -7.20 -9.17
N GLN A 390 -8.17 -6.35 -10.17
CA GLN A 390 -8.71 -5.00 -10.21
C GLN A 390 -9.04 -4.64 -11.66
N LEU A 391 -10.18 -4.00 -11.87
CA LEU A 391 -10.59 -3.45 -13.17
C LEU A 391 -11.13 -2.04 -13.00
N ALA A 392 -10.94 -1.22 -14.03
CA ALA A 392 -11.59 0.08 -14.12
C ALA A 392 -11.82 0.50 -15.56
N TYR A 393 -12.93 1.19 -15.78
CA TYR A 393 -13.30 1.75 -17.09
C TYR A 393 -13.36 3.26 -16.99
N LEU A 394 -12.57 3.96 -17.80
CA LEU A 394 -12.61 5.42 -17.90
C LEU A 394 -13.66 5.82 -18.94
N PHE A 395 -14.67 6.59 -18.51
CA PHE A 395 -15.65 7.16 -19.42
C PHE A 395 -15.06 8.30 -20.27
N LYS A 396 -15.86 8.81 -21.22
CA LYS A 396 -15.42 9.91 -22.09
C LYS A 396 -15.01 11.13 -21.25
N LYS A 397 -14.00 11.87 -21.71
CA LYS A 397 -13.35 12.96 -20.95
C LYS A 397 -14.31 14.07 -20.48
N ASP A 398 -15.41 14.26 -21.18
CA ASP A 398 -16.44 15.29 -20.99
C ASP A 398 -17.77 14.70 -20.49
N LEU A 399 -17.76 13.53 -19.83
CA LEU A 399 -18.98 12.85 -19.39
C LEU A 399 -19.89 13.78 -18.56
N LEU A 400 -19.29 14.60 -17.69
CA LEU A 400 -20.00 15.57 -16.85
C LEU A 400 -19.76 17.02 -17.31
N GLY A 401 -19.44 17.23 -18.59
CA GLY A 401 -19.08 18.53 -19.14
C GLY A 401 -17.80 19.09 -18.49
N GLU A 402 -17.85 20.33 -18.02
CA GLU A 402 -16.73 20.98 -17.31
C GLU A 402 -16.43 20.33 -15.94
N LYS A 403 -17.36 19.51 -15.41
CA LYS A 403 -17.18 18.78 -14.16
C LYS A 403 -16.41 17.47 -14.35
N GLY A 404 -15.68 17.31 -15.45
CA GLY A 404 -14.78 16.18 -15.68
C GLY A 404 -15.48 14.86 -16.07
N THR A 405 -14.89 13.75 -15.61
CA THR A 405 -15.32 12.40 -16.01
C THR A 405 -15.38 11.43 -14.83
N LEU A 406 -15.88 10.23 -15.10
CA LEU A 406 -16.03 9.15 -14.13
C LEU A 406 -15.17 7.95 -14.54
N GLN A 407 -14.67 7.23 -13.54
CA GLN A 407 -13.99 5.96 -13.71
C GLN A 407 -14.52 4.96 -12.66
N PRO A 408 -15.58 4.20 -12.96
CA PRO A 408 -15.98 3.07 -12.13
C PRO A 408 -14.86 2.03 -12.06
N PHE A 409 -14.71 1.41 -10.89
CA PHE A 409 -13.77 0.35 -10.63
C PHE A 409 -14.38 -0.74 -9.75
N ALA A 410 -13.77 -1.93 -9.81
CA ALA A 410 -13.99 -3.00 -8.85
C ALA A 410 -12.68 -3.76 -8.60
N SER A 411 -12.51 -4.31 -7.41
CA SER A 411 -11.45 -5.24 -7.07
C SER A 411 -11.93 -6.41 -6.23
N LEU A 412 -11.22 -7.52 -6.35
CA LEU A 412 -11.48 -8.75 -5.63
C LEU A 412 -10.16 -9.27 -5.09
N ASP A 413 -10.15 -9.56 -3.80
CA ASP A 413 -9.04 -10.15 -3.09
C ASP A 413 -9.48 -11.45 -2.44
N ILE A 414 -8.76 -12.54 -2.71
CA ILE A 414 -9.08 -13.87 -2.17
C ILE A 414 -7.78 -14.50 -1.66
N ALA A 415 -7.78 -14.92 -0.40
CA ALA A 415 -6.64 -15.63 0.20
C ALA A 415 -7.06 -16.94 0.86
N ASN A 416 -6.18 -17.93 0.74
CA ASN A 416 -6.22 -19.17 1.49
C ASN A 416 -4.98 -19.22 2.39
N TYR A 417 -5.18 -19.05 3.70
CA TYR A 417 -4.08 -19.02 4.68
C TYR A 417 -4.12 -20.25 5.56
N ASP A 418 -2.94 -20.78 5.90
CA ASP A 418 -2.79 -21.98 6.72
C ASP A 418 -3.43 -21.86 8.11
N ALA A 419 -3.48 -20.63 8.64
CA ALA A 419 -4.07 -20.32 9.93
C ALA A 419 -5.61 -20.19 9.92
N LEU A 420 -6.24 -20.26 8.75
CA LEU A 420 -7.70 -20.12 8.59
C LEU A 420 -8.29 -21.41 8.01
N ASN A 421 -9.47 -21.78 8.50
CA ASN A 421 -10.25 -22.87 7.90
C ASN A 421 -10.97 -22.44 6.62
N ASP A 422 -11.34 -21.15 6.54
CA ASP A 422 -12.09 -20.56 5.45
C ASP A 422 -11.23 -19.59 4.64
N HIS A 423 -11.59 -19.39 3.38
CA HIS A 423 -10.97 -18.38 2.53
C HIS A 423 -11.32 -16.96 3.02
N MET A 424 -10.31 -16.10 3.10
CA MET A 424 -10.54 -14.66 3.27
C MET A 424 -10.91 -14.06 1.91
N GLN A 425 -11.95 -13.23 1.88
CA GLN A 425 -12.39 -12.54 0.66
C GLN A 425 -12.69 -11.07 0.98
N VAL A 426 -12.21 -10.16 0.13
CA VAL A 426 -12.54 -8.73 0.17
C VAL A 426 -12.97 -8.30 -1.23
N LEU A 427 -14.16 -7.70 -1.32
CA LEU A 427 -14.69 -7.11 -2.54
C LEU A 427 -14.78 -5.60 -2.36
N ASP A 428 -14.19 -4.85 -3.29
CA ASP A 428 -14.33 -3.40 -3.35
C ASP A 428 -14.97 -3.00 -4.68
N ALA A 429 -15.84 -2.00 -4.63
CA ALA A 429 -16.36 -1.34 -5.83
C ALA A 429 -16.53 0.15 -5.56
N GLY A 430 -16.36 0.96 -6.58
CA GLY A 430 -16.46 2.41 -6.45
C GLY A 430 -16.37 3.13 -7.77
N CYS A 431 -16.30 4.46 -7.69
CA CYS A 431 -16.17 5.32 -8.86
C CYS A 431 -15.29 6.51 -8.52
N ASN A 432 -14.25 6.72 -9.32
CA ASN A 432 -13.45 7.93 -9.26
C ASN A 432 -14.17 9.04 -10.03
N TRP A 433 -14.35 10.18 -9.38
CA TRP A 433 -14.72 11.41 -10.05
C TRP A 433 -13.44 12.20 -10.35
N LEU A 434 -13.08 12.26 -11.63
CA LEU A 434 -11.84 12.86 -12.10
C LEU A 434 -12.13 14.27 -12.62
N ILE A 435 -11.62 15.28 -11.91
CA ILE A 435 -11.82 16.70 -12.21
C ILE A 435 -10.48 17.42 -12.36
N ALA A 436 -10.47 18.46 -13.21
CA ALA A 436 -9.43 19.46 -13.16
C ALA A 436 -9.73 20.39 -11.97
N GLY A 437 -8.72 20.60 -11.13
CA GLY A 437 -8.77 21.55 -10.01
C GLY A 437 -8.47 22.97 -10.44
#